data_AF-W7T2N4-F1
#
_entry.id   AF-W7T2N4-F1
#
_cell.length_a   1.000
_cell.length_b   1.000
_cell.length_c   1.000
_cell.angle_alpha   90.00
_cell.angle_beta   90.00
_cell.angle_gamma   90.00
#
_symmetry.space_group_name_H-M   'P 1'
#
loop_
_entity.id
_entity.type
_entity.pdbx_description
1 polymer ?
#
loop_
_entity_poly.entity_id
_entity_poly.type
_entity_poly.pdbx_seq_one_letter_code
_entity_poly.pdbx_strand_id
1 'polypeptide(L)'
;MQLSVRGTLARQSLLVSGLCVAADVGFVFVADCAPSTAAQTVTLAVLIGADLCLAGPARLSGFVAVAQGLIRMLGVLTFGPTASGNTAGLMIAGYRAGAWLRGTPAWLTMALTTVAIGLSRYVANGFNNWPIIPLMMAESGLLPWLVGRYTTTRRAYLAELEQRAEQERRDAKEAVSKAVVEERASIARDLHDVIAHHVSAINVHAGAARLIMAGDQQNAKIGGFRDDGWESEKSLGHGRAPGTLLDLLKGRPAPPGVGPARASTKNRRAVRPVCARRGCGPPLETNRPAP
;
A
#
# COMPACT_ATOMS: atom_id res chain seq x y z
N MET A 1 18.59 -10.22 13.97
CA MET A 1 18.40 -9.55 12.67
C MET A 1 18.92 -8.09 12.65
N GLN A 2 18.72 -7.26 13.68
CA GLN A 2 19.21 -5.87 13.63
C GLN A 2 20.75 -5.71 13.69
N LEU A 3 21.47 -6.62 14.35
CA LEU A 3 22.94 -6.63 14.39
C LEU A 3 23.58 -6.92 13.02
N SER A 4 22.95 -7.77 12.18
CA SER A 4 23.48 -8.05 10.83
C SER A 4 23.28 -6.87 9.88
N VAL A 5 22.15 -6.16 9.96
CA VAL A 5 21.87 -4.99 9.11
C VAL A 5 22.85 -3.84 9.39
N ARG A 6 23.14 -3.55 10.67
CA ARG A 6 24.14 -2.53 11.05
C ARG A 6 25.54 -2.90 10.57
N GLY A 7 25.92 -4.17 10.68
CA GLY A 7 27.20 -4.68 10.18
C GLY A 7 27.34 -4.53 8.66
N THR A 8 26.29 -4.85 7.90
CA THR A 8 26.28 -4.69 6.44
C THR A 8 26.38 -3.22 6.02
N LEU A 9 25.65 -2.32 6.68
CA LEU A 9 25.71 -0.87 6.41
C LEU A 9 27.10 -0.29 6.68
N ALA A 10 27.73 -0.68 7.80
CA ALA A 10 29.09 -0.24 8.14
C ALA A 10 30.13 -0.74 7.12
N ARG A 11 30.02 -2.00 6.67
CA ARG A 11 30.87 -2.53 5.60
C ARG A 11 30.67 -1.78 4.29
N GLN A 12 29.43 -1.50 3.90
CA GLN A 12 29.14 -0.73 2.70
C GLN A 12 29.71 0.70 2.76
N SER A 13 29.59 1.39 3.89
CA SER A 13 30.16 2.73 4.04
C SER A 13 31.69 2.73 4.02
N LEU A 14 32.33 1.69 4.56
CA LEU A 14 33.78 1.50 4.47
C LEU A 14 34.22 1.21 3.03
N LEU A 15 33.48 0.40 2.29
CA LEU A 15 33.78 0.12 0.88
C LEU A 15 33.67 1.38 0.02
N VAL A 16 32.62 2.18 0.21
CA VAL A 16 32.45 3.46 -0.50
C VAL A 16 33.60 4.41 -0.19
N SER A 17 33.94 4.56 1.10
CA SER A 17 35.05 5.40 1.54
C SER A 17 36.40 4.94 0.97
N GLY A 18 36.70 3.64 1.05
CA GLY A 18 37.93 3.07 0.48
C GLY A 18 38.02 3.23 -1.04
N LEU A 19 36.88 3.11 -1.75
CA LEU A 19 36.82 3.34 -3.19
C LEU A 19 37.05 4.81 -3.56
N CYS A 20 36.52 5.77 -2.78
CA CYS A 20 36.81 7.19 -2.94
C CYS A 20 38.32 7.47 -2.79
N VAL A 21 38.91 7.00 -1.68
CA VAL A 21 40.35 7.16 -1.44
C VAL A 21 41.17 6.56 -2.58
N ALA A 22 40.83 5.35 -3.03
CA ALA A 22 41.52 4.69 -4.13
C ALA A 22 41.39 5.46 -5.46
N ALA A 23 40.21 6.01 -5.74
CA ALA A 23 39.98 6.81 -6.95
C ALA A 23 40.77 8.12 -6.92
N ASP A 24 40.80 8.81 -5.78
CA ASP A 24 41.51 10.09 -5.64
C ASP A 24 43.03 9.91 -5.67
N VAL A 25 43.55 8.90 -4.96
CA VAL A 25 44.97 8.53 -5.01
C VAL A 25 45.35 8.08 -6.42
N GLY A 26 44.56 7.20 -7.04
CA GLY A 26 44.79 6.73 -8.40
C GLY A 26 44.79 7.88 -9.42
N PHE A 27 43.89 8.86 -9.26
CA PHE A 27 43.86 10.05 -10.11
C PHE A 27 45.15 10.86 -10.02
N VAL A 28 45.67 11.06 -8.81
CA VAL A 28 46.94 11.78 -8.58
C VAL A 28 48.11 11.06 -9.25
N PHE A 29 48.17 9.73 -9.17
CA PHE A 29 49.19 8.93 -9.84
C PHE A 29 49.09 8.98 -11.36
N VAL A 30 47.87 8.87 -11.93
CA VAL A 30 47.66 8.89 -13.39
C VAL A 30 47.89 10.27 -14.00
N ALA A 31 47.53 11.33 -13.27
CA ALA A 31 47.72 12.71 -13.72
C ALA A 31 49.18 13.20 -13.59
N ASP A 32 50.10 12.34 -13.14
CA ASP A 32 51.50 12.65 -12.83
C ASP A 32 51.65 13.90 -11.92
N CYS A 33 50.64 14.11 -11.07
CA CYS A 33 50.55 15.24 -10.16
C CYS A 33 51.13 14.86 -8.79
N ALA A 34 52.30 14.22 -8.78
CA ALA A 34 52.97 13.88 -7.54
C ALA A 34 53.23 15.17 -6.72
N PRO A 35 52.89 15.19 -5.42
CA PRO A 35 53.03 16.39 -4.62
C PRO A 35 54.51 16.79 -4.53
N SER A 36 54.85 17.95 -5.09
CA SER A 36 56.20 18.50 -5.06
C SER A 36 56.42 19.45 -3.89
N THR A 37 55.32 19.95 -3.29
CA THR A 37 55.34 20.93 -2.20
C THR A 37 54.62 20.39 -0.97
N ALA A 38 55.07 20.79 0.23
CA ALA A 38 54.43 20.41 1.50
C ALA A 38 52.91 20.75 1.52
N ALA A 39 52.52 21.88 0.92
CA ALA A 39 51.12 22.27 0.79
C ALA A 39 50.27 21.26 0.00
N GLN A 40 50.80 20.70 -1.09
CA GLN A 40 50.13 19.70 -1.90
C GLN A 40 49.96 18.38 -1.13
N THR A 41 51.02 17.96 -0.41
CA THR A 41 50.95 16.77 0.47
C THR A 41 49.89 16.93 1.55
N VAL A 42 49.81 18.11 2.16
CA VAL A 42 48.77 18.42 3.17
C VAL A 42 47.38 18.41 2.53
N THR A 43 47.18 19.01 1.36
CA THR A 43 45.90 18.96 0.65
C THR A 43 45.44 17.53 0.39
N LEU A 44 46.35 16.64 -0.07
CA LEU A 44 46.04 15.23 -0.30
C LEU A 44 45.72 14.48 1.00
N ALA A 45 46.48 14.72 2.07
CA ALA A 45 46.20 14.11 3.37
C ALA A 45 44.82 14.53 3.91
N VAL A 46 44.44 15.80 3.74
CA VAL A 46 43.11 16.30 4.13
C VAL A 46 42.00 15.71 3.26
N LEU A 47 42.23 15.56 1.95
CA LEU A 47 41.29 14.89 1.03
C LEU A 47 41.02 13.44 1.46
N ILE A 48 42.09 12.66 1.68
CA ILE A 48 41.99 11.28 2.15
C ILE A 48 41.25 11.22 3.51
N GLY A 49 41.57 12.13 4.43
CA GLY A 49 40.87 12.23 5.72
C GLY A 49 39.37 12.52 5.58
N ALA A 50 38.98 13.41 4.65
CA ALA A 50 37.59 13.73 4.37
C ALA A 50 36.84 12.55 3.73
N ASP A 51 37.50 11.78 2.86
CA ASP A 51 36.95 10.55 2.29
C ASP A 51 36.78 9.45 3.33
N LEU A 52 37.72 9.32 4.28
CA LEU A 52 37.57 8.42 5.43
C LEU A 52 36.38 8.83 6.31
N CYS A 53 36.11 10.13 6.43
CA CYS A 53 34.93 10.63 7.12
C CYS A 53 33.61 10.29 6.40
N LEU A 54 33.64 9.82 5.15
CA LEU A 54 32.45 9.28 4.48
C LEU A 54 31.93 8.01 5.17
N ALA A 55 32.80 7.24 5.81
CA ALA A 55 32.41 6.09 6.63
C ALA A 55 31.81 6.48 7.99
N GLY A 56 31.90 7.76 8.37
CA GLY A 56 31.39 8.29 9.64
C GLY A 56 29.86 8.37 9.73
N PRO A 57 29.32 8.68 10.92
CA PRO A 57 27.88 8.72 11.16
C PRO A 57 27.16 9.79 10.31
N ALA A 58 25.91 9.52 9.92
CA ALA A 58 25.11 10.40 9.05
C ALA A 58 24.93 11.84 9.56
N ARG A 59 25.05 12.07 10.89
CA ARG A 59 25.03 13.41 11.50
C ARG A 59 26.16 14.32 11.04
N LEU A 60 27.28 13.75 10.59
CA LEU A 60 28.43 14.51 10.09
C LEU A 60 28.34 14.80 8.58
N SER A 61 27.29 14.32 7.90
CA SER A 61 27.16 14.44 6.43
C SER A 61 27.28 15.88 5.92
N GLY A 62 26.69 16.85 6.62
CA GLY A 62 26.79 18.26 6.27
C GLY A 62 28.22 18.81 6.37
N PHE A 63 28.91 18.50 7.47
CA PHE A 63 30.30 18.93 7.67
C PHE A 63 31.23 18.31 6.62
N VAL A 64 31.06 17.02 6.31
CA VAL A 64 31.86 16.33 5.29
C VAL A 64 31.60 16.93 3.90
N ALA A 65 30.35 17.26 3.58
CA ALA A 65 30.01 17.89 2.30
C ALA A 65 30.68 19.27 2.15
N VAL A 66 30.59 20.12 3.17
CA VAL A 66 31.25 21.44 3.17
C VAL A 66 32.77 21.29 3.11
N ALA A 67 33.35 20.35 3.87
CA ALA A 67 34.78 20.06 3.84
C ALA A 67 35.24 19.66 2.44
N GLN A 68 34.52 18.77 1.75
CA GLN A 68 34.83 18.37 0.37
C GLN A 68 34.78 19.56 -0.60
N GLY A 69 33.83 20.48 -0.44
CA GLY A 69 33.80 21.73 -1.21
C GLY A 69 35.00 22.64 -0.95
N LEU A 70 35.41 22.80 0.31
CA LEU A 70 36.59 23.58 0.69
C LEU A 70 37.90 22.93 0.22
N ILE A 71 38.01 21.60 0.31
CA ILE A 71 39.16 20.84 -0.18
C ILE A 71 39.30 21.00 -1.69
N ARG A 72 38.19 21.02 -2.43
CA ARG A 72 38.21 21.30 -3.86
C ARG A 72 38.80 22.69 -4.15
N MET A 73 38.41 23.71 -3.38
CA MET A 73 38.97 25.05 -3.49
C MET A 73 40.47 25.06 -3.15
N LEU A 74 40.88 24.38 -2.08
CA LEU A 74 42.29 24.24 -1.69
C LEU A 74 43.12 23.56 -2.78
N GLY A 75 42.58 22.52 -3.42
CA GLY A 75 43.24 21.82 -4.52
C GLY A 75 43.54 22.73 -5.72
N VAL A 76 42.61 23.62 -6.09
CA VAL A 76 42.85 24.62 -7.14
C VAL A 76 43.96 25.59 -6.75
N LEU A 77 44.07 25.95 -5.47
CA LEU A 77 45.11 26.86 -4.98
C LEU A 77 46.49 26.20 -4.88
N THR A 78 46.58 24.90 -4.56
CA THR A 78 47.86 24.21 -4.34
C THR A 78 48.41 23.49 -5.56
N PHE A 79 47.55 22.91 -6.40
CA PHE A 79 47.93 22.23 -7.65
C PHE A 79 47.75 23.13 -8.89
N GLY A 80 47.10 24.28 -8.73
CA GLY A 80 46.88 25.24 -9.80
C GLY A 80 45.56 25.04 -10.55
N PRO A 81 45.21 26.01 -11.41
CA PRO A 81 43.91 26.06 -12.10
C PRO A 81 43.69 24.94 -13.14
N THR A 82 44.78 24.43 -13.72
CA THR A 82 44.75 23.36 -14.73
C THR A 82 44.72 21.96 -14.13
N ALA A 83 44.92 21.84 -12.80
CA ALA A 83 44.85 20.57 -12.12
C ALA A 83 43.42 20.04 -12.16
N SER A 84 43.24 18.97 -12.93
CA SER A 84 42.02 18.19 -12.88
C SER A 84 42.00 17.43 -11.55
N GLY A 85 40.82 17.21 -11.00
CA GLY A 85 40.68 16.37 -9.81
C GLY A 85 39.32 15.72 -9.81
N ASN A 86 39.25 14.54 -9.21
CA ASN A 86 38.03 13.77 -9.11
C ASN A 86 36.97 14.50 -8.25
N THR A 87 35.70 14.29 -8.57
CA THR A 87 34.56 14.87 -7.85
C THR A 87 33.71 13.81 -7.14
N ALA A 88 34.11 12.54 -7.18
CA ALA A 88 33.35 11.43 -6.60
C ALA A 88 33.05 11.61 -5.10
N GLY A 89 34.07 11.97 -4.30
CA GLY A 89 33.90 12.21 -2.86
C GLY A 89 32.89 13.33 -2.56
N LEU A 90 32.94 14.40 -3.36
CA LEU A 90 32.03 15.54 -3.28
C LEU A 90 30.59 15.17 -3.69
N MET A 91 30.42 14.43 -4.78
CA MET A 91 29.10 13.95 -5.23
C MET A 91 28.46 13.05 -4.19
N ILE A 92 29.23 12.10 -3.63
CA ILE A 92 28.76 11.24 -2.56
C ILE A 92 28.39 12.09 -1.35
N ALA A 93 29.26 12.99 -0.89
CA ALA A 93 28.96 13.84 0.26
C ALA A 93 27.71 14.72 0.06
N GLY A 94 27.50 15.26 -1.16
CA GLY A 94 26.29 15.99 -1.54
C GLY A 94 25.04 15.12 -1.47
N TYR A 95 25.10 13.90 -2.01
CA TYR A 95 24.02 12.91 -1.86
C TYR A 95 23.73 12.60 -0.39
N ARG A 96 24.78 12.35 0.42
CA ARG A 96 24.66 12.06 1.86
C ARG A 96 23.95 13.22 2.59
N ALA A 97 24.37 14.46 2.32
CA ALA A 97 23.76 15.66 2.90
C ALA A 97 22.28 15.80 2.52
N GLY A 98 21.94 15.59 1.24
CA GLY A 98 20.56 15.62 0.76
C GLY A 98 19.68 14.50 1.33
N ALA A 99 20.26 13.32 1.55
CA ALA A 99 19.53 12.15 2.05
C ALA A 99 19.23 12.24 3.56
N TRP A 100 20.15 12.74 4.38
CA TRP A 100 20.01 12.65 5.84
C TRP A 100 19.75 13.96 6.56
N LEU A 101 20.07 15.11 5.96
CA LEU A 101 19.76 16.41 6.60
C LEU A 101 18.32 16.82 6.30
N ARG A 102 17.69 17.48 7.26
CA ARG A 102 16.31 17.99 7.16
C ARG A 102 16.27 19.47 7.50
N GLY A 103 15.33 20.20 6.90
CA GLY A 103 15.10 21.63 7.19
C GLY A 103 16.20 22.56 6.66
N THR A 104 16.49 23.60 7.44
CA THR A 104 17.48 24.64 7.12
C THR A 104 18.92 24.14 6.92
N PRO A 105 19.49 23.20 7.71
CA PRO A 105 20.87 22.75 7.49
C PRO A 105 21.05 22.02 6.15
N ALA A 106 20.01 21.35 5.64
CA ALA A 106 20.07 20.70 4.33
C ALA A 106 20.26 21.71 3.20
N TRP A 107 19.49 22.81 3.23
CA TRP A 107 19.61 23.88 2.24
C TRP A 107 20.91 24.67 2.39
N LEU A 108 21.35 24.92 3.63
CA LEU A 108 22.64 25.58 3.89
C LEU A 108 23.81 24.76 3.33
N THR A 109 23.84 23.45 3.59
CA THR A 109 24.91 22.59 3.06
C THR A 109 24.90 22.54 1.53
N MET A 110 23.73 22.46 0.90
CA MET A 110 23.59 22.57 -0.56
C MET A 110 24.15 23.89 -1.07
N ALA A 111 23.73 25.02 -0.50
CA ALA A 111 24.18 26.33 -0.94
C ALA A 111 25.70 26.47 -0.78
N LEU A 112 26.25 26.08 0.37
CA LEU A 112 27.68 26.17 0.64
C LEU A 112 28.52 25.29 -0.29
N THR A 113 28.13 24.04 -0.53
CA THR A 113 28.87 23.16 -1.44
C THR A 113 28.77 23.63 -2.88
N THR A 114 27.58 24.04 -3.33
CA THR A 114 27.36 24.57 -4.68
C THR A 114 28.18 25.86 -4.90
N VAL A 115 28.21 26.77 -3.93
CA VAL A 115 29.03 27.99 -3.99
C VAL A 115 30.52 27.66 -3.99
N ALA A 116 30.98 26.73 -3.15
CA ALA A 116 32.38 26.30 -3.14
C ALA A 116 32.82 25.71 -4.49
N ILE A 117 31.96 24.89 -5.13
CA ILE A 117 32.20 24.39 -6.50
C ILE A 117 32.31 25.55 -7.49
N GLY A 118 31.32 26.45 -7.49
CA GLY A 118 31.30 27.59 -8.41
C GLY A 118 32.53 28.49 -8.26
N LEU A 119 32.91 28.79 -7.03
CA LEU A 119 34.09 29.60 -6.73
C LEU A 119 35.38 28.90 -7.17
N SER A 120 35.52 27.60 -6.91
CA SER A 120 36.69 26.83 -7.37
C SER A 120 36.81 26.83 -8.89
N ARG A 121 35.68 26.74 -9.61
CA ARG A 121 35.65 26.79 -11.08
C ARG A 121 35.96 28.18 -11.61
N TYR A 122 35.46 29.21 -10.95
CA TYR A 122 35.75 30.60 -11.26
C TYR A 122 37.24 30.91 -11.11
N VAL A 123 37.87 30.49 -10.01
CA VAL A 123 39.32 30.66 -9.81
C VAL A 123 40.11 29.86 -10.85
N ALA A 124 39.65 28.67 -11.22
CA ALA A 124 40.34 27.83 -12.20
C ALA A 124 40.23 28.34 -13.65
N ASN A 125 39.09 28.89 -14.06
CA ASN A 125 38.79 29.17 -15.48
C ASN A 125 38.51 30.64 -15.80
N GLY A 126 38.43 31.50 -14.78
CA GLY A 126 38.02 32.90 -14.93
C GLY A 126 36.63 33.05 -15.56
N PHE A 127 36.38 34.21 -16.18
CA PHE A 127 35.12 34.52 -16.86
C PHE A 127 35.00 33.92 -18.28
N ASN A 128 36.08 33.37 -18.85
CA ASN A 128 36.09 32.90 -20.24
C ASN A 128 35.06 31.78 -20.50
N ASN A 129 34.69 31.03 -19.46
CA ASN A 129 33.79 29.88 -19.54
C ASN A 129 32.56 30.06 -18.63
N TRP A 130 32.05 31.28 -18.45
CA TRP A 130 30.93 31.53 -17.54
C TRP A 130 29.65 30.70 -17.80
N PRO A 131 29.25 30.35 -19.05
CA PRO A 131 28.01 29.61 -19.29
C PRO A 131 28.06 28.14 -18.83
N ILE A 132 29.25 27.53 -18.77
CA ILE A 132 29.41 26.11 -18.36
C ILE A 132 29.51 25.96 -16.83
N ILE A 133 29.85 27.03 -16.11
CA ILE A 133 29.91 27.03 -14.63
C ILE A 133 28.59 26.57 -13.99
N PRO A 134 27.40 27.12 -14.32
CA PRO A 134 26.15 26.67 -13.73
C PRO A 134 25.82 25.21 -14.07
N LEU A 135 26.19 24.73 -15.27
CA LEU A 135 25.99 23.33 -15.66
C LEU A 135 26.82 22.39 -14.79
N MET A 136 28.09 22.72 -14.54
CA MET A 136 28.96 21.92 -13.66
C MET A 136 28.57 22.01 -12.18
N MET A 137 28.09 23.16 -11.72
CA MET A 137 27.53 23.31 -10.38
C MET A 137 26.28 22.44 -10.20
N ALA A 138 25.44 22.36 -11.24
CA ALA A 138 24.27 21.49 -11.24
C ALA A 138 24.69 20.01 -11.21
N GLU A 139 25.61 19.61 -12.08
CA GLU A 139 26.11 18.23 -12.19
C GLU A 139 26.77 17.73 -10.89
N SER A 140 27.70 18.50 -10.34
CA SER A 140 28.53 18.05 -9.20
C SER A 140 27.93 18.38 -7.83
N GLY A 141 26.99 19.33 -7.75
CA GLY A 141 26.42 19.80 -6.48
C GLY A 141 24.93 19.54 -6.36
N LEU A 142 24.14 20.15 -7.26
CA LEU A 142 22.68 20.13 -7.16
C LEU A 142 22.09 18.74 -7.39
N LEU A 143 22.54 18.04 -8.43
CA LEU A 143 21.99 16.73 -8.82
C LEU A 143 22.22 15.68 -7.73
N PRO A 144 23.44 15.44 -7.19
CA PRO A 144 23.63 14.46 -6.15
C PRO A 144 22.80 14.77 -4.90
N TRP A 145 22.74 16.03 -4.49
CA TRP A 145 21.92 16.47 -3.37
C TRP A 145 20.42 16.22 -3.61
N LEU A 146 19.92 16.54 -4.80
CA LEU A 146 18.52 16.33 -5.17
C LEU A 146 18.17 14.83 -5.22
N VAL A 147 19.07 14.01 -5.74
CA VAL A 147 18.93 12.54 -5.70
C VAL A 147 18.87 12.03 -4.27
N GLY A 148 19.71 12.57 -3.37
CA GLY A 148 19.64 12.28 -1.93
C GLY A 148 18.26 12.60 -1.35
N ARG A 149 17.74 13.80 -1.62
CA ARG A 149 16.40 14.22 -1.18
C ARG A 149 15.30 13.33 -1.74
N TYR A 150 15.32 13.07 -3.05
CA TYR A 150 14.34 12.24 -3.73
C TYR A 150 14.29 10.81 -3.17
N THR A 151 15.45 10.20 -2.95
CA THR A 151 15.52 8.83 -2.41
C THR A 151 14.97 8.75 -0.99
N THR A 152 15.25 9.75 -0.13
CA THR A 152 14.68 9.80 1.24
C THR A 152 13.19 10.04 1.23
N THR A 153 12.68 10.97 0.42
CA THR A 153 11.23 11.21 0.29
C THR A 153 10.52 9.97 -0.27
N ARG A 154 11.08 9.33 -1.29
CA ARG A 154 10.53 8.10 -1.87
C ARG A 154 10.48 6.97 -0.86
N ARG A 155 11.50 6.79 -0.03
CA ARG A 155 11.51 5.79 1.05
C ARG A 155 10.44 6.08 2.10
N ALA A 156 10.27 7.34 2.49
CA ALA A 156 9.22 7.74 3.43
C ALA A 156 7.82 7.46 2.87
N TYR A 157 7.59 7.78 1.59
CA TYR A 157 6.34 7.51 0.90
C TYR A 157 6.03 6.00 0.79
N LEU A 158 7.02 5.18 0.44
CA LEU A 158 6.86 3.74 0.39
C LEU A 158 6.56 3.14 1.77
N ALA A 159 7.23 3.61 2.82
CA ALA A 159 6.95 3.18 4.19
C ALA A 159 5.52 3.53 4.63
N GLU A 160 5.01 4.70 4.23
CA GLU A 160 3.63 5.10 4.49
C GLU A 160 2.63 4.22 3.74
N LEU A 161 2.90 3.89 2.47
CA LEU A 161 2.08 2.95 1.70
C LEU A 161 2.08 1.54 2.31
N GLU A 162 3.23 1.04 2.74
CA GLU A 162 3.33 -0.26 3.42
C GLU A 162 2.52 -0.27 4.72
N GLN A 163 2.58 0.80 5.51
CA GLN A 163 1.76 0.95 6.73
C GLN A 163 0.27 0.95 6.42
N ARG A 164 -0.16 1.67 5.37
CA ARG A 164 -1.57 1.69 4.95
C ARG A 164 -2.04 0.32 4.46
N ALA A 165 -1.25 -0.36 3.64
CA ALA A 165 -1.58 -1.70 3.16
C ALA A 165 -1.66 -2.72 4.31
N GLU A 166 -0.80 -2.61 5.31
CA GLU A 166 -0.86 -3.45 6.50
C GLU A 166 -2.11 -3.16 7.35
N GLN A 167 -2.51 -1.89 7.46
CA GLN A 167 -3.75 -1.51 8.15
C GLN A 167 -4.98 -2.06 7.42
N GLU A 168 -5.07 -1.88 6.09
CA GLU A 168 -6.17 -2.42 5.28
C GLU A 168 -6.26 -3.95 5.39
N ARG A 169 -5.12 -4.64 5.43
CA ARG A 169 -5.07 -6.10 5.64
C ARG A 169 -5.59 -6.51 7.01
N ARG A 170 -5.32 -5.73 8.05
CA ARG A 170 -5.84 -5.99 9.40
C ARG A 170 -7.34 -5.77 9.45
N ASP A 171 -7.80 -4.64 8.94
CA ASP A 171 -9.22 -4.29 8.91
C ASP A 171 -10.04 -5.32 8.10
N ALA A 172 -9.51 -5.80 6.97
CA ALA A 172 -10.15 -6.85 6.18
C ALA A 172 -10.25 -8.18 6.93
N LYS A 173 -9.19 -8.58 7.66
CA LYS A 173 -9.21 -9.80 8.49
C LYS A 173 -10.24 -9.69 9.62
N GLU A 174 -10.32 -8.52 10.26
CA GLU A 174 -11.31 -8.27 11.31
C GLU A 174 -12.73 -8.26 10.76
N ALA A 175 -12.97 -7.66 9.59
CA ALA A 175 -14.27 -7.65 8.93
C ALA A 175 -14.73 -9.07 8.58
N VAL A 176 -13.84 -9.91 8.02
CA VAL A 176 -14.15 -11.32 7.73
C VAL A 176 -14.46 -12.09 9.01
N SER A 177 -13.66 -11.91 10.07
CA SER A 177 -13.91 -12.57 11.36
C SER A 177 -15.26 -12.15 11.97
N LYS A 178 -15.62 -10.87 11.87
CA LYS A 178 -16.92 -10.37 12.35
C LYS A 178 -18.07 -10.96 11.53
N ALA A 179 -17.95 -10.97 10.20
CA ALA A 179 -18.97 -11.55 9.32
C ALA A 179 -19.20 -13.05 9.60
N VAL A 180 -18.14 -13.83 9.87
CA VAL A 180 -18.26 -15.25 10.23
C VAL A 180 -18.99 -15.43 11.58
N VAL A 181 -18.70 -14.58 12.57
CA VAL A 181 -19.39 -14.66 13.87
C VAL A 181 -20.87 -14.29 13.73
N GLU A 182 -21.18 -13.26 12.95
CA GLU A 182 -22.56 -12.84 12.69
C GLU A 182 -23.35 -13.90 11.92
N GLU A 183 -22.75 -14.53 10.91
CA GLU A 183 -23.34 -15.63 10.15
C GLU A 183 -23.61 -16.84 11.04
N ARG A 184 -22.66 -17.24 11.90
CA ARG A 184 -22.87 -18.31 12.88
C ARG A 184 -24.02 -18.02 13.85
N ALA A 185 -24.13 -16.77 14.32
CA ALA A 185 -25.24 -16.37 15.18
C ALA A 185 -26.58 -16.39 14.44
N SER A 186 -26.60 -16.08 13.14
CA SER A 186 -27.80 -16.21 12.31
C SER A 186 -28.20 -17.67 12.12
N ILE A 187 -27.24 -18.54 11.77
CA ILE A 187 -27.49 -19.98 11.63
C ILE A 187 -28.06 -20.57 12.92
N ALA A 188 -27.51 -20.19 14.08
CA ALA A 188 -28.02 -20.68 15.36
C ALA A 188 -29.48 -20.27 15.62
N ARG A 189 -29.89 -19.05 15.23
CA ARG A 189 -31.28 -18.60 15.33
C ARG A 189 -32.19 -19.36 14.39
N ASP A 190 -31.80 -19.51 13.12
CA ASP A 190 -32.58 -20.24 12.13
C ASP A 190 -32.77 -21.71 12.54
N LEU A 191 -31.72 -22.33 13.08
CA LEU A 191 -31.79 -23.67 13.67
C LEU A 191 -32.72 -23.72 14.88
N HIS A 192 -32.66 -22.73 15.78
CA HIS A 192 -33.52 -22.67 16.96
C HIS A 192 -35.01 -22.61 16.59
N ASP A 193 -35.37 -21.78 15.60
CA ASP A 193 -36.76 -21.63 15.16
C ASP A 193 -37.31 -22.91 14.54
N VAL A 194 -36.52 -23.55 13.67
CA VAL A 194 -36.88 -24.84 13.05
C VAL A 194 -37.02 -25.94 14.11
N ILE A 195 -36.07 -26.04 15.04
CA ILE A 195 -36.10 -27.04 16.12
C ILE A 195 -37.31 -26.80 17.04
N ALA A 196 -37.55 -25.56 17.48
CA ALA A 196 -38.65 -25.21 18.36
C ALA A 196 -40.01 -25.56 17.73
N HIS A 197 -40.15 -25.32 16.42
CA HIS A 197 -41.34 -25.70 15.67
C HIS A 197 -41.54 -27.22 15.64
N HIS A 198 -40.51 -28.00 15.29
CA HIS A 198 -40.60 -29.47 15.24
C HIS A 198 -40.89 -30.09 16.60
N VAL A 199 -40.25 -29.60 17.68
CA VAL A 199 -40.51 -30.08 19.05
C VAL A 199 -41.94 -29.78 19.48
N SER A 200 -42.47 -28.60 19.14
CA SER A 200 -43.88 -28.26 19.42
C SER A 200 -44.84 -29.21 18.70
N ALA A 201 -44.61 -29.50 17.41
CA ALA A 201 -45.42 -30.45 16.64
C ALA A 201 -45.35 -31.88 17.22
N ILE A 202 -44.17 -32.36 17.62
CA ILE A 202 -43.99 -33.66 18.27
C ILE A 202 -44.80 -33.71 19.59
N ASN A 203 -44.74 -32.66 20.40
CA ASN A 203 -45.50 -32.60 21.66
C ASN A 203 -47.02 -32.64 21.43
N VAL A 204 -47.52 -31.96 20.39
CA VAL A 204 -48.93 -32.01 19.99
C VAL A 204 -49.32 -33.44 19.56
N HIS A 205 -48.53 -34.09 18.69
CA HIS A 205 -48.79 -35.47 18.27
C HIS A 205 -48.73 -36.47 19.43
N ALA A 206 -47.75 -36.35 20.32
CA ALA A 206 -47.63 -37.19 21.51
C ALA A 206 -48.80 -36.98 22.49
N GLY A 207 -49.29 -35.74 22.62
CA GLY A 207 -50.48 -35.41 23.37
C GLY A 207 -51.74 -36.07 22.79
N ALA A 208 -51.92 -35.99 21.47
CA ALA A 208 -53.02 -36.65 20.77
C ALA A 208 -52.98 -38.18 20.92
N ALA A 209 -51.79 -38.79 20.77
CA ALA A 209 -51.61 -40.22 20.98
C ALA A 209 -51.99 -40.66 22.40
N ARG A 210 -51.59 -39.90 23.44
CA ARG A 210 -52.00 -40.17 24.83
C ARG A 210 -53.50 -40.05 25.03
N LEU A 211 -54.16 -39.09 24.40
CA LEU A 211 -55.61 -38.93 24.47
C LEU A 211 -56.35 -40.12 23.84
N ILE A 212 -55.89 -40.58 22.67
CA ILE A 212 -56.46 -41.74 21.97
C ILE A 212 -56.29 -43.00 22.84
N MET A 213 -55.10 -43.23 23.41
CA MET A 213 -54.86 -44.38 24.28
C MET A 213 -55.66 -44.34 25.60
N ALA A 214 -55.88 -43.16 26.18
CA ALA A 214 -56.73 -42.99 27.35
C ALA A 214 -58.23 -43.18 27.00
N GLY A 215 -58.65 -42.70 25.83
CA GLY A 215 -59.98 -42.92 25.28
C GLY A 215 -60.26 -44.39 25.03
N ASP A 216 -59.31 -45.14 24.45
CA ASP A 216 -59.42 -46.58 24.25
C ASP A 216 -59.42 -47.36 25.56
N GLN A 217 -58.69 -46.95 26.61
CA GLN A 217 -58.82 -47.59 27.93
C GLN A 217 -60.18 -47.30 28.60
N GLN A 218 -60.76 -46.12 28.39
CA GLN A 218 -62.08 -45.79 28.90
C GLN A 218 -63.19 -46.49 28.10
N ASN A 219 -63.00 -46.66 26.79
CA ASN A 219 -63.90 -47.40 25.92
C ASN A 219 -63.74 -48.93 26.11
N ALA A 220 -62.55 -49.44 26.46
CA ALA A 220 -62.35 -50.85 26.84
C ALA A 220 -62.92 -51.18 28.23
N LYS A 221 -63.11 -50.17 29.10
CA LYS A 221 -63.87 -50.33 30.37
C LYS A 221 -65.38 -50.19 30.20
N ILE A 222 -65.86 -49.66 29.07
CA ILE A 222 -67.29 -49.48 28.77
C ILE A 222 -67.80 -50.46 27.68
N GLY A 223 -66.90 -51.01 26.86
CA GLY A 223 -67.18 -51.78 25.65
C GLY A 223 -67.24 -53.30 25.83
N GLY A 224 -67.59 -53.79 27.01
CA GLY A 224 -68.21 -55.10 27.12
C GLY A 224 -69.70 -54.94 26.88
N PHE A 225 -70.14 -54.78 25.61
CA PHE A 225 -71.51 -54.99 25.07
C PHE A 225 -71.89 -53.98 23.97
N ARG A 226 -71.74 -54.36 22.69
CA ARG A 226 -72.85 -54.47 21.68
C ARG A 226 -72.34 -54.46 20.24
N ASP A 227 -72.76 -55.52 19.55
CA ASP A 227 -72.91 -55.61 18.10
C ASP A 227 -74.11 -54.78 17.60
N ASP A 228 -74.13 -54.63 16.27
CA ASP A 228 -75.28 -54.56 15.35
C ASP A 228 -75.49 -53.25 14.56
N GLY A 229 -75.40 -53.35 13.22
CA GLY A 229 -76.54 -52.98 12.38
C GLY A 229 -76.37 -51.98 11.23
N TRP A 230 -76.29 -52.54 10.01
CA TRP A 230 -76.92 -52.19 8.70
C TRP A 230 -76.99 -50.75 8.12
N GLU A 231 -76.37 -50.64 6.95
CA GLU A 231 -76.69 -50.06 5.61
C GLU A 231 -77.83 -49.03 5.29
N SER A 232 -77.41 -48.10 4.38
CA SER A 232 -78.11 -47.52 3.19
C SER A 232 -78.90 -46.20 3.22
N GLU A 233 -78.23 -45.13 2.75
CA GLU A 233 -78.52 -44.25 1.59
C GLU A 233 -79.87 -43.47 1.42
N LYS A 234 -79.79 -42.11 1.38
CA LYS A 234 -80.21 -41.26 0.22
C LYS A 234 -80.00 -39.73 0.40
N SER A 235 -79.14 -39.19 -0.47
CA SER A 235 -79.27 -38.00 -1.33
C SER A 235 -79.79 -36.61 -0.87
N LEU A 236 -78.88 -35.65 -1.11
CA LEU A 236 -79.01 -34.31 -1.75
C LEU A 236 -79.24 -33.04 -0.89
N GLY A 237 -78.25 -32.13 -0.96
CA GLY A 237 -78.51 -30.68 -0.85
C GLY A 237 -77.36 -29.77 -0.40
N HIS A 238 -76.51 -29.36 -1.35
CA HIS A 238 -75.79 -28.06 -1.42
C HIS A 238 -74.61 -27.73 -0.47
N GLY A 239 -73.44 -27.44 -1.08
CA GLY A 239 -72.61 -26.29 -0.69
C GLY A 239 -71.10 -26.49 -0.53
N ARG A 240 -70.35 -26.25 -1.62
CA ARG A 240 -68.99 -25.64 -1.66
C ARG A 240 -67.76 -26.48 -1.24
N ALA A 241 -67.19 -27.13 -2.25
CA ALA A 241 -65.80 -27.52 -2.56
C ALA A 241 -64.67 -27.44 -1.50
N PRO A 242 -63.90 -28.55 -1.39
CA PRO A 242 -62.44 -28.50 -1.29
C PRO A 242 -61.79 -29.49 -2.28
N GLY A 243 -60.90 -29.00 -3.15
CA GLY A 243 -60.19 -29.88 -4.08
C GLY A 243 -58.98 -29.23 -4.69
N THR A 244 -57.84 -29.27 -3.99
CA THR A 244 -56.49 -29.29 -4.59
C THR A 244 -55.41 -29.53 -3.53
N LEU A 245 -55.23 -30.80 -3.14
CA LEU A 245 -53.97 -31.26 -2.54
C LEU A 245 -53.72 -32.77 -2.75
N LEU A 246 -54.70 -33.51 -3.28
CA LEU A 246 -54.64 -34.95 -3.48
C LEU A 246 -54.45 -35.39 -4.95
N ASP A 247 -54.11 -34.46 -5.85
CA ASP A 247 -53.93 -34.74 -7.29
C ASP A 247 -52.47 -34.66 -7.76
N LEU A 248 -51.54 -34.26 -6.88
CA LEU A 248 -50.10 -34.21 -7.21
C LEU A 248 -49.32 -35.47 -6.81
N LEU A 249 -49.98 -36.49 -6.26
CA LEU A 249 -49.36 -37.72 -5.76
C LEU A 249 -49.60 -38.95 -6.68
N LYS A 250 -50.27 -38.77 -7.83
CA LYS A 250 -50.41 -39.82 -8.87
C LYS A 250 -49.80 -39.33 -10.19
N GLY A 251 -48.49 -39.44 -10.30
CA GLY A 251 -47.74 -39.09 -11.51
C GLY A 251 -48.17 -39.89 -12.75
N ARG A 252 -48.87 -39.23 -13.69
CA ARG A 252 -49.02 -39.63 -15.09
C ARG A 252 -49.00 -38.42 -16.02
N PRO A 253 -48.55 -38.59 -17.29
CA PRO A 253 -47.96 -37.51 -18.09
C PRO A 253 -48.98 -36.69 -18.88
N ALA A 254 -48.59 -35.46 -19.24
CA ALA A 254 -49.37 -34.49 -20.01
C ALA A 254 -49.64 -34.94 -21.46
N PRO A 255 -50.81 -34.59 -22.06
CA PRO A 255 -51.09 -34.85 -23.47
C PRO A 255 -50.47 -33.82 -24.43
N PRO A 256 -50.33 -34.17 -25.73
CA PRO A 256 -49.34 -33.60 -26.64
C PRO A 256 -49.86 -32.50 -27.56
N GLY A 257 -48.95 -31.59 -27.93
CA GLY A 257 -48.88 -30.99 -29.27
C GLY A 257 -49.41 -29.57 -29.45
N VAL A 258 -48.55 -28.56 -29.23
CA VAL A 258 -48.19 -27.56 -30.26
C VAL A 258 -46.75 -27.13 -30.02
N GLY A 259 -45.90 -27.34 -31.01
CA GLY A 259 -44.67 -26.55 -31.22
C GLY A 259 -44.58 -26.19 -32.71
N PRO A 260 -43.58 -25.45 -33.19
CA PRO A 260 -42.56 -24.67 -32.47
C PRO A 260 -42.45 -23.22 -33.00
N ALA A 261 -41.80 -22.32 -32.24
CA ALA A 261 -41.13 -21.16 -32.84
C ALA A 261 -39.83 -20.88 -32.10
N ARG A 262 -38.73 -21.21 -32.80
CA ARG A 262 -37.34 -20.99 -32.40
C ARG A 262 -36.92 -19.55 -32.73
N ALA A 263 -36.14 -19.00 -31.80
CA ALA A 263 -35.01 -18.10 -32.02
C ALA A 263 -35.24 -16.69 -32.62
N SER A 264 -34.96 -15.67 -31.81
CA SER A 264 -34.08 -14.59 -32.25
C SER A 264 -33.28 -14.00 -31.07
N THR A 265 -31.99 -14.30 -31.11
CA THR A 265 -30.88 -13.64 -30.41
C THR A 265 -30.74 -12.17 -30.84
N LYS A 266 -30.74 -11.24 -29.87
CA LYS A 266 -29.82 -10.08 -29.78
C LYS A 266 -30.18 -9.27 -28.52
N ASN A 267 -29.39 -9.33 -27.46
CA ASN A 267 -28.24 -8.45 -27.20
C ASN A 267 -28.62 -7.11 -26.55
N ARG A 268 -27.97 -6.86 -25.41
CA ARG A 268 -27.56 -5.56 -24.81
C ARG A 268 -28.53 -4.76 -23.94
N ARG A 269 -27.98 -4.47 -22.76
CA ARG A 269 -28.09 -3.23 -21.93
C ARG A 269 -29.40 -3.10 -21.13
N ALA A 270 -29.44 -2.62 -19.90
CA ALA A 270 -28.43 -1.98 -19.06
C ALA A 270 -28.76 -2.23 -17.58
N VAL A 271 -27.70 -2.46 -16.81
CA VAL A 271 -27.60 -2.16 -15.38
C VAL A 271 -28.08 -0.72 -15.15
N ARG A 272 -29.06 -0.54 -14.27
CA ARG A 272 -29.49 0.79 -13.81
C ARG A 272 -28.37 1.44 -12.99
N PRO A 273 -27.89 2.65 -13.31
CA PRO A 273 -27.06 3.43 -12.42
C PRO A 273 -27.96 4.25 -11.49
N VAL A 274 -27.77 4.14 -10.18
CA VAL A 274 -28.24 5.16 -9.23
C VAL A 274 -27.18 6.25 -9.16
N CYS A 275 -27.65 7.48 -9.35
CA CYS A 275 -26.89 8.68 -9.66
C CYS A 275 -25.82 9.06 -8.64
N ALA A 276 -24.63 9.38 -9.17
CA ALA A 276 -23.70 10.33 -8.58
C ALA A 276 -24.22 11.77 -8.82
N ARG A 277 -24.30 12.59 -7.77
CA ARG A 277 -24.46 14.05 -7.89
C ARG A 277 -23.08 14.70 -8.07
N ARG A 278 -22.88 15.40 -9.19
CA ARG A 278 -21.91 16.50 -9.34
C ARG A 278 -22.61 17.68 -10.02
N GLY A 279 -22.33 18.89 -9.53
CA GLY A 279 -22.37 20.11 -10.34
C GLY A 279 -23.35 21.19 -9.87
N CYS A 280 -22.92 22.05 -8.96
CA CYS A 280 -23.34 23.45 -8.94
C CYS A 280 -22.13 24.34 -8.65
N GLY A 281 -21.80 25.15 -9.65
CA GLY A 281 -21.05 26.41 -9.64
C GLY A 281 -21.33 27.07 -11.00
N PRO A 282 -21.03 28.37 -11.27
CA PRO A 282 -20.48 29.45 -10.43
C PRO A 282 -21.43 30.71 -10.46
N PRO A 283 -20.97 31.95 -10.14
CA PRO A 283 -20.31 32.76 -11.17
C PRO A 283 -19.13 33.64 -10.69
N LEU A 284 -18.40 34.12 -11.70
CA LEU A 284 -17.28 35.05 -11.68
C LEU A 284 -17.70 36.46 -11.25
N GLU A 285 -16.87 37.14 -10.46
CA GLU A 285 -16.90 38.60 -10.35
C GLU A 285 -15.49 39.16 -10.61
N THR A 286 -15.37 39.80 -11.76
CA THR A 286 -14.20 40.59 -12.19
C THR A 286 -14.48 42.05 -11.88
N ASN A 287 -13.61 42.73 -11.11
CA ASN A 287 -13.57 44.18 -11.13
C ASN A 287 -12.12 44.71 -10.93
N ARG A 288 -11.74 45.64 -11.81
CA ARG A 288 -10.57 46.56 -11.81
C ARG A 288 -11.16 47.98 -11.92
N PRO A 289 -10.42 49.12 -11.80
CA PRO A 289 -9.06 49.42 -11.29
C PRO A 289 -9.01 50.62 -10.28
N ALA A 290 -7.80 50.91 -9.77
CA ALA A 290 -7.11 52.16 -9.31
C ALA A 290 -7.89 53.41 -8.79
N PRO A 291 -7.26 54.27 -7.96
CA PRO A 291 -6.21 55.20 -8.40
C PRO A 291 -4.80 54.90 -7.87
#